data_AF-A0AA38X1Z0-F1
#
_entry.id   AF-A0AA38X1Z0-F1
#
_cell.length_a   1.000
_cell.length_b   1.000
_cell.length_c   1.000
_cell.angle_alpha   90.00
_cell.angle_beta   90.00
_cell.angle_gamma   90.00
#
_symmetry.space_group_name_H-M   'P 1'
#
loop_
_entity.id
_entity.type
_entity.pdbx_description
1 polymer ?
#
loop_
_entity_poly.entity_id
_entity_poly.type
_entity_poly.pdbx_seq_one_letter_code
_entity_poly.pdbx_strand_id
1 'polypeptide(L)'
;MSRYCLILVWCTLTSLVLSTPTQRNATTNCFPLISSNQQTNFPSGNLSCVAIPEDPVKQGNLKVSTYHWLQGLDTPLVYGEEAARHLQNVNDGIQRSLKTYADFVKNTSTTVNLVLVPAGSIMDWGITGRQSGTPSILHRFSVLVADWDEGYWPDDNRWARTAAHELYHCVLRSTNVDAASSSHSWSKWWVEGGASFFATTLFPEPLDPTYRMYSDSRHPDLNIQASWQRYDPTKSMYNQKYAASLFLLDMYTRPKGAQSLADIHSYLSKQTPARNEEAERRRVAADGYAPDHFKVFAQRFVDNVIKEGRSSDVKATVLPPYSKGYRAAKTVKLAPKSAPFIWTAYKLVSFGFVRLDLTLQAPDITNKMTYAFSTESQAAQTILYYRPKTGKEWTKLDAGATKKVYVGCGSGPQEYILLIVSTDEDAPSKPVVKVTPQSSEKCPGKSSRRDLGESQEF
;
A
#
# COMPACT_ATOMS: atom_id res chain seq x y z
N MET A 1 25.38 -12.40 -46.31
CA MET A 1 24.83 -11.04 -46.45
C MET A 1 23.63 -10.91 -45.54
N SER A 2 23.81 -10.46 -44.30
CA SER A 2 22.72 -10.28 -43.33
C SER A 2 22.75 -8.85 -42.83
N ARG A 3 21.73 -8.07 -43.19
CA ARG A 3 21.57 -6.67 -42.81
C ARG A 3 21.01 -6.61 -41.39
N TYR A 4 21.79 -6.08 -40.46
CA TYR A 4 21.29 -5.63 -39.17
C TYR A 4 20.56 -4.29 -39.36
N CYS A 5 19.24 -4.30 -39.20
CA CYS A 5 18.47 -3.07 -39.02
C CYS A 5 18.68 -2.57 -37.59
N LEU A 6 19.58 -1.59 -37.43
CA LEU A 6 19.62 -0.74 -36.24
C LEU A 6 18.40 0.17 -36.29
N ILE A 7 17.36 -0.16 -35.51
CA ILE A 7 16.29 0.79 -35.20
C ILE A 7 16.83 1.69 -34.08
N LEU A 8 17.39 2.82 -34.45
CA LEU A 8 17.61 3.96 -33.56
C LEU A 8 16.22 4.50 -33.16
N VAL A 9 15.71 4.04 -32.02
CA VAL A 9 14.59 4.71 -31.37
C VAL A 9 15.13 6.02 -30.80
N TRP A 10 14.87 7.11 -31.53
CA TRP A 10 14.98 8.46 -31.00
C TRP A 10 13.93 8.63 -29.91
N CYS A 11 14.27 8.25 -28.68
CA CYS A 11 13.64 8.83 -27.51
C CYS A 11 14.12 10.27 -27.44
N THR A 12 13.29 11.22 -27.89
CA THR A 12 13.43 12.62 -27.52
C THR A 12 13.15 12.73 -26.01
N LEU A 13 14.13 12.36 -25.20
CA LEU A 13 14.28 12.90 -23.88
C LEU A 13 14.63 14.37 -24.10
N THR A 14 13.64 15.26 -23.94
CA THR A 14 13.92 16.63 -23.53
C THR A 14 14.58 16.56 -22.16
N SER A 15 15.85 16.18 -22.14
CA SER A 15 16.72 16.38 -20.98
C SER A 15 16.74 17.89 -20.78
N LEU A 16 16.14 18.35 -19.67
CA LEU A 16 16.29 19.72 -19.22
C LEU A 16 17.77 19.95 -19.01
N VAL A 17 18.40 20.61 -19.98
CA VAL A 17 19.72 21.20 -19.79
C VAL A 17 19.48 22.35 -18.81
N LEU A 18 19.68 22.09 -17.52
CA LEU A 18 19.93 23.13 -16.53
C LEU A 18 21.33 23.69 -16.82
N SER A 19 21.46 24.43 -17.93
CA SER A 19 22.71 25.09 -18.31
C SER A 19 23.00 26.18 -17.30
N THR A 20 24.10 26.02 -16.55
CA THR A 20 24.81 27.04 -15.74
C THR A 20 23.98 27.88 -14.75
N PRO A 21 24.48 28.19 -13.55
CA PRO A 21 23.79 29.05 -12.60
C PRO A 21 23.62 30.45 -13.20
N THR A 22 22.45 30.70 -13.79
CA THR A 22 22.09 31.99 -14.37
C THR A 22 21.12 32.63 -13.38
N GLN A 23 21.46 33.82 -12.88
CA GLN A 23 20.62 34.56 -11.95
C GLN A 23 19.22 34.75 -12.55
N ARG A 24 18.19 34.26 -11.86
CA ARG A 24 16.78 34.46 -12.24
C ARG A 24 16.14 35.47 -11.30
N ASN A 25 15.53 36.51 -11.88
CA ASN A 25 14.71 37.48 -11.14
C ASN A 25 13.28 36.97 -10.99
N ALA A 26 12.57 37.45 -9.96
CA ALA A 26 11.15 37.16 -9.76
C ALA A 26 10.35 37.53 -11.03
N THR A 27 9.52 36.59 -11.50
CA THR A 27 8.69 36.79 -12.71
C THR A 27 7.22 37.01 -12.37
N THR A 28 6.79 36.66 -11.16
CA THR A 28 5.40 36.80 -10.72
C THR A 28 5.26 36.83 -9.18
N ASN A 29 4.08 37.22 -8.72
CA ASN A 29 3.62 36.99 -7.35
C ASN A 29 3.01 35.59 -7.24
N CYS A 30 3.45 34.79 -6.26
CA CYS A 30 2.94 33.46 -5.95
C CYS A 30 1.66 33.48 -5.11
N PHE A 31 1.32 34.59 -4.46
CA PHE A 31 0.11 34.66 -3.63
C PHE A 31 -1.17 34.26 -4.39
N PRO A 32 -1.43 34.74 -5.63
CA PRO A 32 -2.58 34.33 -6.43
C PRO A 32 -2.50 32.88 -6.94
N LEU A 33 -1.32 32.27 -6.91
CA LEU A 33 -1.08 30.90 -7.34
C LEU A 33 -1.42 29.89 -6.23
N ILE A 34 -1.30 30.32 -4.97
CA ILE A 34 -1.55 29.53 -3.75
C ILE A 34 -3.01 29.69 -3.31
N SER A 35 -3.66 28.60 -2.91
CA SER A 35 -5.05 28.64 -2.43
C SER A 35 -5.16 29.46 -1.14
N SER A 36 -6.31 30.12 -0.95
CA SER A 36 -6.51 31.05 0.17
C SER A 36 -6.32 30.41 1.55
N ASN A 37 -6.69 29.15 1.72
CA ASN A 37 -6.49 28.41 2.97
C ASN A 37 -5.02 28.02 3.24
N GLN A 38 -4.15 28.09 2.24
CA GLN A 38 -2.72 27.82 2.36
C GLN A 38 -1.90 29.11 2.55
N GLN A 39 -2.44 30.25 2.11
CA GLN A 39 -1.78 31.56 2.23
C GLN A 39 -1.49 31.96 3.68
N THR A 40 -2.23 31.43 4.66
CA THR A 40 -1.99 31.70 6.10
C THR A 40 -0.65 31.20 6.61
N ASN A 41 0.04 30.33 5.86
CA ASN A 41 1.39 29.87 6.20
C ASN A 41 2.47 30.90 5.85
N PHE A 42 2.11 32.00 5.18
CA PHE A 42 3.06 33.00 4.70
C PHE A 42 2.76 34.39 5.25
N PRO A 43 3.77 35.26 5.40
CA PRO A 43 3.55 36.67 5.69
C PRO A 43 2.61 37.30 4.66
N SER A 44 1.70 38.18 5.12
CA SER A 44 0.83 38.94 4.23
C SER A 44 1.66 39.84 3.31
N GLY A 45 1.43 39.76 1.99
CA GLY A 45 2.12 40.62 1.03
C GLY A 45 2.48 39.93 -0.28
N ASN A 46 3.51 40.44 -0.95
CA ASN A 46 4.00 39.95 -2.23
C ASN A 46 4.96 38.76 -2.01
N LEU A 47 4.54 37.55 -2.40
CA LEU A 47 5.40 36.37 -2.37
C LEU A 47 6.06 36.26 -3.74
N SER A 48 7.28 36.76 -3.87
CA SER A 48 8.00 36.73 -5.14
C SER A 48 8.31 35.29 -5.55
N CYS A 49 8.11 34.93 -6.81
CA CYS A 49 8.53 33.63 -7.29
C CYS A 49 8.93 33.60 -8.76
N VAL A 50 9.63 32.53 -9.12
CA VAL A 50 10.17 32.27 -10.46
C VAL A 50 9.56 30.98 -10.99
N ALA A 51 9.08 30.98 -12.24
CA ALA A 51 8.62 29.77 -12.93
C ALA A 51 9.81 28.87 -13.34
N ILE A 52 9.74 27.57 -13.02
CA ILE A 52 10.84 26.61 -13.22
C ILE A 52 10.29 25.20 -13.52
N PRO A 53 10.30 24.75 -14.79
CA PRO A 53 10.71 25.49 -15.98
C PRO A 53 9.78 26.67 -16.31
N GLU A 54 10.26 27.57 -17.19
CA GLU A 54 9.50 28.75 -17.64
C GLU A 54 8.16 28.35 -18.28
N ASP A 55 8.19 27.27 -19.07
CA ASP A 55 7.00 26.71 -19.67
C ASP A 55 6.36 25.64 -18.79
N PRO A 56 5.02 25.65 -18.66
CA PRO A 56 4.30 24.61 -17.94
C PRO A 56 4.36 23.27 -18.68
N VAL A 57 4.45 22.19 -17.91
CA VAL A 57 4.34 20.84 -18.44
C VAL A 57 2.87 20.49 -18.62
N LYS A 58 2.49 19.94 -19.77
CA LYS A 58 1.11 19.57 -20.08
C LYS A 58 1.04 18.21 -20.76
N GLN A 59 0.09 17.38 -20.32
CA GLN A 59 -0.32 16.16 -21.01
C GLN A 59 -1.84 16.01 -20.91
N GLY A 60 -2.51 15.88 -22.05
CA GLY A 60 -3.97 15.88 -22.12
C GLY A 60 -4.58 17.11 -21.43
N ASN A 61 -5.47 16.86 -20.48
CA ASN A 61 -6.17 17.90 -19.70
C ASN A 61 -5.48 18.27 -18.39
N LEU A 62 -4.32 17.67 -18.08
CA LEU A 62 -3.53 17.98 -16.90
C LEU A 62 -2.38 18.93 -17.28
N LYS A 63 -2.36 20.10 -16.64
CA LYS A 63 -1.30 21.12 -16.76
C LYS A 63 -0.67 21.37 -15.40
N VAL A 64 0.66 21.33 -15.33
CA VAL A 64 1.42 21.64 -14.12
C VAL A 64 2.40 22.78 -14.42
N SER A 65 2.26 23.87 -13.67
CA SER A 65 3.19 24.99 -13.64
C SER A 65 3.97 24.93 -12.33
N THR A 66 5.29 24.93 -12.40
CA THR A 66 6.16 24.86 -11.22
C THR A 66 6.80 26.21 -10.95
N TYR A 67 6.83 26.60 -9.68
CA TYR A 67 7.37 27.86 -9.22
C TYR A 67 8.30 27.64 -8.02
N HIS A 68 9.35 28.45 -7.92
CA HIS A 68 10.22 28.50 -6.76
C HIS A 68 10.00 29.84 -6.05
N TRP A 69 9.67 29.79 -4.77
CA TRP A 69 9.46 30.97 -3.93
C TRP A 69 10.78 31.66 -3.57
N LEU A 70 10.80 32.99 -3.59
CA LEU A 70 11.94 33.81 -3.20
C LEU A 70 11.62 34.63 -1.95
N GLN A 71 12.60 34.74 -1.06
CA GLN A 71 12.49 35.53 0.18
C GLN A 71 12.45 37.05 -0.08
N GLY A 72 12.68 37.50 -1.31
CA GLY A 72 12.57 38.90 -1.75
C GLY A 72 12.58 39.03 -3.28
N LEU A 73 12.17 40.18 -3.82
CA LEU A 73 12.16 40.46 -5.27
C LEU A 73 13.57 40.49 -5.87
N ASP A 74 14.56 40.93 -5.09
CA ASP A 74 15.95 41.15 -5.51
C ASP A 74 16.89 40.00 -5.11
N THR A 75 16.37 38.88 -4.59
CA THR A 75 17.20 37.74 -4.18
C THR A 75 17.58 36.94 -5.44
N PRO A 76 18.86 36.93 -5.86
CA PRO A 76 19.28 36.12 -6.98
C PRO A 76 19.09 34.64 -6.65
N LEU A 77 18.32 33.93 -7.46
CA LEU A 77 18.22 32.48 -7.35
C LEU A 77 19.43 31.83 -8.04
N VAL A 78 20.40 31.43 -7.23
CA VAL A 78 21.55 30.64 -7.69
C VAL A 78 21.40 29.24 -7.13
N TYR A 79 21.16 28.27 -8.02
CA TYR A 79 21.14 26.87 -7.61
C TYR A 79 22.54 26.34 -7.45
N GLY A 80 22.91 26.00 -6.22
CA GLY A 80 23.98 25.04 -5.98
C GLY A 80 23.63 23.68 -6.58
N GLU A 81 24.62 22.79 -6.69
CA GLU A 81 24.46 21.47 -7.31
C GLU A 81 23.33 20.64 -6.68
N GLU A 82 23.15 20.75 -5.36
CA GLU A 82 22.12 20.00 -4.64
C GLU A 82 20.70 20.50 -4.92
N ALA A 83 20.50 21.82 -4.91
CA ALA A 83 19.22 22.42 -5.25
C ALA A 83 18.86 22.15 -6.73
N ALA A 84 19.84 22.16 -7.63
CA ALA A 84 19.65 21.78 -9.03
C ALA A 84 19.22 20.30 -9.17
N ARG A 85 19.85 19.40 -8.39
CA ARG A 85 19.47 17.97 -8.32
C ARG A 85 18.06 17.78 -7.77
N HIS A 86 17.68 18.48 -6.70
CA HIS A 86 16.32 18.40 -6.15
C HIS A 86 15.25 18.87 -7.15
N LEU A 87 15.50 19.99 -7.84
CA LEU A 87 14.62 20.49 -8.89
C LEU A 87 14.48 19.54 -10.06
N GLN A 88 15.58 18.90 -10.46
CA GLN A 88 15.54 17.86 -11.47
C GLN A 88 14.64 16.70 -11.00
N ASN A 89 14.80 16.24 -9.76
CA ASN A 89 13.98 15.14 -9.21
C ASN A 89 12.49 15.52 -9.10
N VAL A 90 12.16 16.75 -8.69
CA VAL A 90 10.78 17.26 -8.71
C VAL A 90 10.22 17.25 -10.13
N ASN A 91 10.98 17.75 -11.10
CA ASN A 91 10.55 17.77 -12.51
C ASN A 91 10.36 16.37 -13.08
N ASP A 92 11.24 15.42 -12.76
CA ASP A 92 11.07 14.01 -13.13
C ASP A 92 9.81 13.41 -12.48
N GLY A 93 9.57 13.77 -11.20
CA GLY A 93 8.33 13.57 -10.45
C GLY A 93 7.09 13.96 -11.24
N ILE A 94 7.06 15.22 -11.67
CA ILE A 94 5.98 15.82 -12.45
C ILE A 94 5.81 15.09 -13.78
N GLN A 95 6.87 14.99 -14.59
CA GLN A 95 6.82 14.41 -15.94
C GLN A 95 6.27 12.97 -15.94
N ARG A 96 6.76 12.11 -15.04
CA ARG A 96 6.28 10.73 -14.93
C ARG A 96 4.86 10.64 -14.38
N SER A 97 4.50 11.53 -13.45
CA SER A 97 3.14 11.64 -12.93
C SER A 97 2.16 12.04 -14.02
N LEU A 98 2.46 13.05 -14.85
CA LEU A 98 1.60 13.46 -15.97
C LEU A 98 1.38 12.32 -16.96
N LYS A 99 2.41 11.53 -17.28
CA LYS A 99 2.30 10.36 -18.15
C LYS A 99 1.26 9.36 -17.68
N THR A 100 1.07 9.26 -16.37
CA THR A 100 0.13 8.33 -15.74
C THR A 100 -1.23 8.97 -15.47
N TYR A 101 -1.24 10.19 -14.94
CA TYR A 101 -2.43 10.82 -14.39
C TYR A 101 -3.25 11.60 -15.41
N ALA A 102 -2.68 12.00 -16.55
CA ALA A 102 -3.40 12.76 -17.57
C ALA A 102 -4.66 12.03 -18.06
N ASP A 103 -4.59 10.71 -18.20
CA ASP A 103 -5.71 9.88 -18.65
C ASP A 103 -6.84 9.79 -17.60
N PHE A 104 -6.50 9.93 -16.32
CA PHE A 104 -7.47 9.91 -15.22
C PHE A 104 -8.35 11.17 -15.23
N VAL A 105 -7.82 12.31 -15.67
CA VAL A 105 -8.55 13.58 -15.78
C VAL A 105 -8.92 13.93 -17.22
N LYS A 106 -8.97 12.96 -18.14
CA LYS A 106 -9.20 13.21 -19.58
C LYS A 106 -10.50 13.97 -19.91
N ASN A 107 -11.47 14.02 -18.99
CA ASN A 107 -12.75 14.73 -19.15
C ASN A 107 -12.81 16.05 -18.38
N THR A 108 -11.78 16.39 -17.61
CA THR A 108 -11.79 17.53 -16.69
C THR A 108 -10.50 18.33 -16.85
N SER A 109 -10.62 19.61 -17.21
CA SER A 109 -9.43 20.46 -17.29
C SER A 109 -8.88 20.72 -15.90
N THR A 110 -7.66 20.26 -15.63
CA THR A 110 -6.98 20.37 -14.33
C THR A 110 -5.68 21.14 -14.47
N THR A 111 -5.58 22.27 -13.78
CA THR A 111 -4.35 23.06 -13.69
C THR A 111 -3.81 23.01 -12.27
N VAL A 112 -2.51 22.76 -12.12
CA VAL A 112 -1.82 22.72 -10.83
C VAL A 112 -0.70 23.74 -10.85
N ASN A 113 -0.65 24.60 -9.84
CA ASN A 113 0.52 25.42 -9.53
C ASN A 113 1.30 24.73 -8.41
N LEU A 114 2.43 24.12 -8.73
CA LEU A 114 3.34 23.54 -7.74
C LEU A 114 4.33 24.62 -7.32
N VAL A 115 4.37 24.94 -6.03
CA VAL A 115 5.25 25.97 -5.47
C VAL A 115 6.21 25.30 -4.50
N LEU A 116 7.50 25.41 -4.80
CA LEU A 116 8.58 25.02 -3.91
C LEU A 116 8.76 26.14 -2.89
N VAL A 117 8.66 25.79 -1.62
CA VAL A 117 8.72 26.72 -0.48
C VAL A 117 9.84 26.31 0.47
N PRO A 118 10.41 27.23 1.27
CA PRO A 118 11.51 26.88 2.17
C PRO A 118 11.12 25.85 3.22
N ALA A 119 12.12 25.11 3.71
CA ALA A 119 12.00 24.21 4.83
C ALA A 119 11.31 24.90 6.03
N GLY A 120 10.39 24.18 6.69
CA GLY A 120 9.67 24.70 7.86
C GLY A 120 8.57 25.74 7.56
N SER A 121 8.37 26.15 6.30
CA SER A 121 7.26 27.05 5.92
C SER A 121 5.88 26.38 6.06
N ILE A 122 5.85 25.05 6.06
CA ILE A 122 4.66 24.23 6.29
C ILE A 122 5.02 23.10 7.27
N MET A 123 4.02 22.62 8.02
CA MET A 123 4.19 21.52 8.99
C MET A 123 4.41 20.15 8.33
N ASP A 124 4.10 20.01 7.04
CA ASP A 124 4.22 18.78 6.26
C ASP A 124 5.20 19.00 5.09
N TRP A 125 5.64 17.94 4.41
CA TRP A 125 6.52 18.08 3.22
C TRP A 125 5.77 18.58 1.98
N GLY A 126 4.47 18.35 1.95
CA GLY A 126 3.61 18.60 0.83
C GLY A 126 2.22 18.98 1.35
N ILE A 127 1.55 19.91 0.67
CA ILE A 127 0.14 20.17 0.91
C ILE A 127 -0.57 20.61 -0.37
N THR A 128 -1.69 19.95 -0.65
CA THR A 128 -2.56 20.26 -1.78
C THR A 128 -3.77 21.11 -1.36
N GLY A 129 -3.98 22.23 -2.04
CA GLY A 129 -5.10 23.14 -1.89
C GLY A 129 -5.86 23.33 -3.20
N ARG A 130 -7.20 23.44 -3.13
CA ARG A 130 -8.01 23.81 -4.30
C ARG A 130 -8.27 25.31 -4.29
N GLN A 131 -8.14 25.97 -5.45
CA GLN A 131 -8.48 27.38 -5.56
C GLN A 131 -10.01 27.59 -5.47
N SER A 132 -10.43 28.54 -4.64
CA SER A 132 -11.83 28.93 -4.47
C SER A 132 -12.41 29.52 -5.76
N GLY A 133 -13.72 29.37 -5.96
CA GLY A 133 -14.42 29.94 -7.13
C GLY A 133 -14.08 29.29 -8.47
N THR A 134 -13.37 28.16 -8.49
CA THR A 134 -13.06 27.43 -9.73
C THR A 134 -14.29 26.70 -10.28
N PRO A 135 -14.72 26.95 -11.52
CA PRO A 135 -15.85 26.25 -12.14
C PRO A 135 -15.65 24.73 -12.15
N SER A 136 -16.73 23.95 -12.14
CA SER A 136 -16.64 22.47 -12.22
C SER A 136 -15.98 21.96 -13.49
N ILE A 137 -16.03 22.74 -14.58
CA ILE A 137 -15.38 22.41 -15.86
C ILE A 137 -13.86 22.65 -15.87
N LEU A 138 -13.35 23.42 -14.90
CA LEU A 138 -11.93 23.78 -14.77
C LEU A 138 -11.51 23.76 -13.31
N HIS A 139 -10.76 22.75 -12.90
CA HIS A 139 -10.19 22.71 -11.57
C HIS A 139 -8.80 23.34 -11.56
N ARG A 140 -8.58 24.21 -10.57
CA ARG A 140 -7.27 24.78 -10.29
C ARG A 140 -6.84 24.41 -8.87
N PHE A 141 -5.61 23.94 -8.74
CA PHE A 141 -5.02 23.55 -7.48
C PHE A 141 -3.68 24.26 -7.27
N SER A 142 -3.32 24.40 -6.01
CA SER A 142 -1.98 24.73 -5.56
C SER A 142 -1.41 23.54 -4.80
N VAL A 143 -0.18 23.19 -5.11
CA VAL A 143 0.60 22.23 -4.34
C VAL A 143 1.78 23.00 -3.75
N LEU A 144 1.94 22.97 -2.44
CA LEU A 144 3.17 23.44 -1.82
C LEU A 144 4.04 22.23 -1.55
N VAL A 145 5.30 22.26 -1.94
CA VAL A 145 6.31 21.27 -1.53
C VAL A 145 7.40 22.01 -0.79
N ALA A 146 7.62 21.66 0.47
CA ALA A 146 8.70 22.23 1.24
C ALA A 146 10.03 21.64 0.76
N ASP A 147 10.92 22.48 0.25
CA ASP A 147 12.31 22.14 -0.02
C ASP A 147 13.03 21.91 1.32
N TRP A 148 13.84 20.87 1.45
CA TRP A 148 14.43 20.50 2.73
C TRP A 148 15.93 20.76 2.75
N ASP A 149 16.34 21.30 3.91
CA ASP A 149 17.68 21.62 4.40
C ASP A 149 18.80 20.67 3.93
N GLU A 150 19.99 21.22 3.70
CA GLU A 150 21.23 20.63 3.15
C GLU A 150 21.81 19.46 3.98
N GLY A 151 21.01 18.42 4.24
CA GLY A 151 21.41 17.17 4.86
C GLY A 151 21.51 16.05 3.84
N TYR A 152 22.44 15.12 4.06
CA TYR A 152 22.54 13.89 3.26
C TYR A 152 21.24 13.09 3.30
N TRP A 153 20.57 12.97 2.16
CA TRP A 153 19.38 12.13 1.99
C TRP A 153 19.72 10.89 1.16
N PRO A 154 19.53 9.67 1.71
CA PRO A 154 19.83 8.44 0.99
C PRO A 154 18.81 8.06 -0.11
N ASP A 155 17.66 8.76 -0.20
CA ASP A 155 16.63 8.54 -1.22
C ASP A 155 16.53 9.74 -2.17
N ASP A 156 17.25 9.66 -3.30
CA ASP A 156 17.21 10.70 -4.34
C ASP A 156 15.80 10.89 -4.93
N ASN A 157 14.95 9.86 -4.92
CA ASN A 157 13.61 9.92 -5.50
C ASN A 157 12.56 10.54 -4.58
N ARG A 158 12.92 10.89 -3.34
CA ARG A 158 11.98 11.40 -2.35
C ARG A 158 11.19 12.61 -2.84
N TRP A 159 11.86 13.55 -3.48
CA TRP A 159 11.21 14.76 -4.01
C TRP A 159 10.24 14.47 -5.15
N ALA A 160 10.65 13.57 -6.04
CA ALA A 160 9.81 13.08 -7.12
C ALA A 160 8.54 12.41 -6.57
N ARG A 161 8.70 11.60 -5.53
CA ARG A 161 7.63 10.90 -4.80
C ARG A 161 6.67 11.85 -4.10
N THR A 162 7.18 12.86 -3.37
CA THR A 162 6.33 13.88 -2.72
C THR A 162 5.52 14.65 -3.76
N ALA A 163 6.15 15.10 -4.84
CA ALA A 163 5.45 15.77 -5.93
C ALA A 163 4.36 14.85 -6.55
N ALA A 164 4.68 13.57 -6.79
CA ALA A 164 3.72 12.60 -7.31
C ALA A 164 2.54 12.33 -6.37
N HIS A 165 2.78 12.31 -5.05
CA HIS A 165 1.76 12.15 -4.00
C HIS A 165 0.77 13.32 -4.02
N GLU A 166 1.29 14.55 -3.94
CA GLU A 166 0.45 15.75 -3.94
C GLU A 166 -0.26 15.97 -5.29
N LEU A 167 0.39 15.67 -6.41
CA LEU A 167 -0.27 15.71 -7.72
C LEU A 167 -1.43 14.72 -7.81
N TYR A 168 -1.33 13.56 -7.17
CA TYR A 168 -2.43 12.61 -7.14
C TYR A 168 -3.63 13.14 -6.34
N HIS A 169 -3.41 13.89 -5.26
CA HIS A 169 -4.48 14.59 -4.54
C HIS A 169 -5.27 15.53 -5.47
N CYS A 170 -4.58 16.27 -6.35
CA CYS A 170 -5.23 17.11 -7.36
C CYS A 170 -6.09 16.29 -8.33
N VAL A 171 -5.59 15.15 -8.79
CA VAL A 171 -6.29 14.24 -9.71
C VAL A 171 -7.53 13.62 -9.06
N LEU A 172 -7.38 13.14 -7.83
CA LEU A 172 -8.47 12.58 -7.04
C LEU A 172 -9.56 13.62 -6.78
N ARG A 173 -9.17 14.85 -6.41
CA ARG A 173 -10.10 15.97 -6.23
C ARG A 173 -10.69 16.51 -7.54
N SER A 174 -10.07 16.24 -8.69
CA SER A 174 -10.63 16.62 -10.01
C SER A 174 -11.70 15.67 -10.49
N THR A 175 -11.67 14.43 -10.01
CA THR A 175 -12.63 13.38 -10.37
C THR A 175 -13.68 13.18 -9.26
N ASN A 176 -13.39 13.67 -8.05
CA ASN A 176 -14.23 13.50 -6.87
C ASN A 176 -14.09 14.68 -5.89
N VAL A 177 -14.72 15.79 -6.27
CA VAL A 177 -14.50 17.14 -5.74
C VAL A 177 -14.88 17.32 -4.28
N ASP A 178 -16.01 16.78 -3.85
CA ASP A 178 -16.56 16.99 -2.50
C ASP A 178 -16.02 15.96 -1.49
N ALA A 179 -15.43 14.87 -2.00
CA ALA A 179 -15.04 13.77 -1.14
C ALA A 179 -13.64 13.88 -0.53
N ALA A 180 -12.68 14.23 -1.38
CA ALA A 180 -11.25 14.18 -1.08
C ALA A 180 -10.74 15.42 -0.30
N SER A 181 -11.63 16.31 0.13
CA SER A 181 -11.34 17.43 1.04
C SER A 181 -11.70 17.14 2.50
N SER A 182 -12.35 16.01 2.81
CA SER A 182 -12.72 15.65 4.19
C SER A 182 -11.49 15.24 5.01
N SER A 183 -11.24 15.92 6.14
CA SER A 183 -10.05 15.72 6.99
C SER A 183 -10.17 14.55 7.99
N HIS A 184 -11.25 13.78 7.88
CA HIS A 184 -11.62 12.79 8.89
C HIS A 184 -10.69 11.58 8.85
N SER A 185 -10.38 10.99 10.01
CA SER A 185 -9.42 9.89 10.10
C SER A 185 -9.84 8.66 9.27
N TRP A 186 -11.14 8.41 9.13
CA TRP A 186 -11.71 7.28 8.43
C TRP A 186 -11.73 7.39 6.90
N SER A 187 -11.49 8.58 6.31
CA SER A 187 -11.33 8.72 4.85
C SER A 187 -9.86 8.67 4.42
N LYS A 188 -8.92 8.83 5.35
CA LYS A 188 -7.48 8.92 5.05
C LYS A 188 -6.89 7.66 4.44
N TRP A 189 -7.51 6.49 4.58
CA TRP A 189 -6.99 5.27 3.96
C TRP A 189 -7.04 5.31 2.43
N TRP A 190 -8.03 5.99 1.84
CA TRP A 190 -8.15 6.13 0.40
C TRP A 190 -7.66 7.50 -0.10
N VAL A 191 -7.80 8.57 0.71
CA VAL A 191 -7.25 9.89 0.39
C VAL A 191 -5.72 9.86 0.44
N GLU A 192 -5.14 9.54 1.60
CA GLU A 192 -3.68 9.53 1.78
C GLU A 192 -3.06 8.20 1.33
N GLY A 193 -3.69 7.07 1.66
CA GLY A 193 -3.20 5.76 1.21
C GLY A 193 -3.24 5.60 -0.31
N GLY A 194 -4.20 6.23 -0.99
CA GLY A 194 -4.26 6.30 -2.45
C GLY A 194 -3.11 7.10 -3.04
N ALA A 195 -2.92 8.35 -2.59
CA ALA A 195 -1.81 9.20 -3.03
C ALA A 195 -0.44 8.53 -2.79
N SER A 196 -0.24 7.90 -1.64
CA SER A 196 0.99 7.18 -1.35
C SER A 196 1.19 5.95 -2.24
N PHE A 197 0.13 5.19 -2.52
CA PHE A 197 0.22 4.04 -3.45
C PHE A 197 0.69 4.47 -4.84
N PHE A 198 0.11 5.53 -5.41
CA PHE A 198 0.48 6.00 -6.74
C PHE A 198 1.91 6.57 -6.74
N ALA A 199 2.27 7.37 -5.73
CA ALA A 199 3.61 7.90 -5.58
C ALA A 199 4.67 6.78 -5.52
N THR A 200 4.46 5.74 -4.72
CA THR A 200 5.41 4.61 -4.63
C THR A 200 5.45 3.76 -5.87
N THR A 201 4.31 3.56 -6.54
CA THR A 201 4.28 2.76 -7.76
C THR A 201 5.05 3.44 -8.89
N LEU A 202 5.00 4.77 -8.94
CA LEU A 202 5.81 5.55 -9.88
C LEU A 202 7.25 5.69 -9.41
N PHE A 203 7.50 5.89 -8.14
CA PHE A 203 8.84 6.12 -7.60
C PHE A 203 9.06 5.16 -6.44
N PRO A 204 9.49 3.91 -6.67
CA PRO A 204 9.71 2.95 -5.59
C PRO A 204 10.86 3.41 -4.66
N GLU A 205 10.82 3.02 -3.39
CA GLU A 205 11.92 3.31 -2.45
C GLU A 205 13.10 2.35 -2.66
N PRO A 206 14.34 2.80 -2.43
CA PRO A 206 15.47 1.87 -2.38
C PRO A 206 15.28 0.87 -1.22
N LEU A 207 15.25 -0.43 -1.53
CA LEU A 207 14.96 -1.55 -0.62
C LEU A 207 16.10 -1.91 0.36
N ASP A 208 16.96 -0.97 0.72
CA ASP A 208 18.13 -1.25 1.55
C ASP A 208 17.83 -1.07 3.05
N PRO A 209 17.83 -2.15 3.85
CA PRO A 209 17.56 -2.10 5.29
C PRO A 209 18.64 -1.38 6.11
N THR A 210 19.80 -1.07 5.51
CA THR A 210 20.87 -0.27 6.12
C THR A 210 20.63 1.23 6.01
N TYR A 211 19.74 1.67 5.11
CA TYR A 211 19.06 2.94 5.23
C TYR A 211 18.15 2.84 6.46
N ARG A 212 18.76 3.03 7.63
CA ARG A 212 18.05 3.16 8.90
C ARG A 212 16.88 4.06 8.62
N MET A 213 15.70 3.63 9.04
CA MET A 213 14.52 4.49 9.13
C MET A 213 14.96 5.76 9.86
N TYR A 214 15.38 6.77 9.13
CA TYR A 214 15.52 8.11 9.66
C TYR A 214 14.08 8.53 9.83
N SER A 215 13.52 8.15 10.97
CA SER A 215 12.47 8.95 11.57
C SER A 215 13.12 10.30 11.78
N ASP A 216 13.02 11.15 10.76
CA ASP A 216 13.01 12.56 11.05
C ASP A 216 11.88 12.73 12.07
N SER A 217 12.26 13.01 13.31
CA SER A 217 11.33 13.15 14.43
C SER A 217 10.32 14.25 14.17
N ARG A 218 10.61 15.15 13.22
CA ARG A 218 9.71 16.21 12.78
C ARG A 218 8.67 15.73 11.76
N HIS A 219 8.98 14.72 10.93
CA HIS A 219 8.07 14.28 9.88
C HIS A 219 8.19 12.78 9.50
N PRO A 220 7.69 11.86 10.34
CA PRO A 220 7.88 10.42 10.18
C PRO A 220 7.01 9.76 9.09
N ASP A 221 6.34 10.52 8.24
CA ASP A 221 5.10 10.09 7.55
C ASP A 221 5.25 9.79 6.05
N LEU A 222 6.39 10.10 5.43
CA LEU A 222 6.61 9.87 3.99
C LEU A 222 7.76 8.92 3.65
N ASN A 223 8.33 8.24 4.64
CA ASN A 223 9.11 7.03 4.37
C ASN A 223 8.07 5.91 4.14
N ILE A 224 7.77 5.62 2.87
CA ILE A 224 6.69 4.73 2.46
C ILE A 224 7.01 3.27 2.83
N GLN A 225 8.28 2.86 2.86
CA GLN A 225 8.69 1.61 3.49
C GLN A 225 8.30 1.57 4.97
N ALA A 226 8.52 2.66 5.71
CA ALA A 226 8.03 2.77 7.08
C ALA A 226 6.50 2.72 7.17
N SER A 227 5.77 3.23 6.17
CA SER A 227 4.31 3.21 6.17
C SER A 227 3.73 1.80 6.00
N TRP A 228 4.29 0.97 5.12
CA TRP A 228 3.85 -0.43 4.97
C TRP A 228 4.21 -1.27 6.19
N GLN A 229 5.38 -1.03 6.78
CA GLN A 229 5.81 -1.67 8.02
C GLN A 229 4.93 -1.31 9.22
N ARG A 230 4.16 -0.21 9.14
CA ARG A 230 3.20 0.23 10.16
C ARG A 230 1.80 -0.38 9.97
N TYR A 231 1.55 -1.18 8.92
CA TYR A 231 0.25 -1.83 8.76
C TYR A 231 -0.03 -2.75 9.95
N ASP A 232 -1.14 -2.51 10.64
CA ASP A 232 -1.54 -3.19 11.87
C ASP A 232 -2.91 -3.85 11.65
N PRO A 233 -3.00 -5.18 11.47
CA PRO A 233 -4.26 -5.86 11.18
C PRO A 233 -5.22 -5.92 12.37
N THR A 234 -4.79 -5.46 13.56
CA THR A 234 -5.68 -5.27 14.71
C THR A 234 -6.45 -3.95 14.65
N LYS A 235 -6.09 -3.07 13.70
CA LYS A 235 -6.82 -1.87 13.32
C LYS A 235 -7.47 -2.10 11.96
N SER A 236 -8.69 -1.58 11.81
CA SER A 236 -9.40 -1.65 10.55
C SER A 236 -8.64 -0.95 9.44
N MET A 237 -8.64 -1.52 8.24
CA MET A 237 -7.98 -0.97 7.04
C MET A 237 -8.22 0.54 6.87
N TYR A 238 -9.46 1.01 7.07
CA TYR A 238 -9.82 2.41 6.86
C TYR A 238 -9.29 3.39 7.91
N ASN A 239 -8.76 2.89 9.03
CA ASN A 239 -8.10 3.69 10.07
C ASN A 239 -6.56 3.68 9.95
N GLN A 240 -6.02 3.21 8.82
CA GLN A 240 -4.57 3.02 8.64
C GLN A 240 -3.85 4.09 7.80
N LYS A 241 -4.53 5.18 7.41
CA LYS A 241 -3.97 6.31 6.63
C LYS A 241 -3.04 5.81 5.49
N TYR A 242 -1.75 6.19 5.52
CA TYR A 242 -0.71 5.80 4.57
C TYR A 242 -0.45 4.30 4.49
N ALA A 243 -0.57 3.56 5.61
CA ALA A 243 -0.31 2.12 5.62
C ALA A 243 -1.33 1.34 4.76
N ALA A 244 -2.52 1.90 4.52
CA ALA A 244 -3.50 1.33 3.60
C ALA A 244 -3.02 1.29 2.13
N SER A 245 -1.96 2.03 1.77
CA SER A 245 -1.32 1.91 0.45
C SER A 245 -0.83 0.49 0.17
N LEU A 246 -0.49 -0.31 1.19
CA LEU A 246 -0.09 -1.70 1.03
C LEU A 246 -1.22 -2.59 0.48
N PHE A 247 -2.47 -2.29 0.85
CA PHE A 247 -3.64 -2.97 0.31
C PHE A 247 -3.81 -2.69 -1.19
N LEU A 248 -3.65 -1.42 -1.60
CA LEU A 248 -3.68 -1.02 -3.00
C LEU A 248 -2.52 -1.62 -3.81
N LEU A 249 -1.33 -1.65 -3.21
CA LEU A 249 -0.14 -2.25 -3.80
C LEU A 249 -0.32 -3.75 -4.06
N ASP A 250 -0.94 -4.45 -3.12
CA ASP A 250 -1.26 -5.86 -3.31
C ASP A 250 -2.24 -6.07 -4.47
N MET A 251 -3.30 -5.25 -4.58
CA MET A 251 -4.20 -5.30 -5.74
C MET A 251 -3.43 -5.12 -7.06
N TYR A 252 -2.46 -4.21 -7.09
CA TYR A 252 -1.66 -3.92 -8.28
C TYR A 252 -0.65 -5.03 -8.66
N THR A 253 -0.05 -5.70 -7.68
CA THR A 253 1.10 -6.61 -7.89
C THR A 253 0.78 -8.10 -7.83
N ARG A 254 -0.50 -8.46 -7.68
CA ARG A 254 -0.94 -9.86 -7.67
C ARG A 254 -0.67 -10.59 -9.00
N PRO A 255 -0.21 -11.86 -8.96
CA PRO A 255 -0.02 -12.64 -10.19
C PRO A 255 -1.33 -12.94 -10.95
N LYS A 256 -2.45 -13.09 -10.23
CA LYS A 256 -3.77 -13.35 -10.80
C LYS A 256 -4.76 -12.31 -10.28
N GLY A 257 -5.57 -11.74 -11.18
CA GLY A 257 -6.53 -10.70 -10.82
C GLY A 257 -5.90 -9.36 -10.42
N ALA A 258 -4.66 -9.10 -10.88
CA ALA A 258 -4.03 -7.80 -10.69
C ALA A 258 -4.89 -6.69 -11.28
N GLN A 259 -5.04 -5.61 -10.52
CA GLN A 259 -5.74 -4.41 -10.92
C GLN A 259 -4.76 -3.46 -11.61
N SER A 260 -5.19 -2.81 -12.69
CA SER A 260 -4.39 -1.77 -13.32
C SER A 260 -4.42 -0.49 -12.48
N LEU A 261 -3.50 0.45 -12.77
CA LEU A 261 -3.55 1.79 -12.18
C LEU A 261 -4.88 2.50 -12.48
N ALA A 262 -5.45 2.26 -13.67
CA ALA A 262 -6.75 2.81 -14.05
C ALA A 262 -7.91 2.19 -13.25
N ASP A 263 -7.88 0.89 -12.97
CA ASP A 263 -8.90 0.23 -12.15
C ASP A 263 -8.88 0.75 -10.71
N ILE A 264 -7.68 0.87 -10.13
CA ILE A 264 -7.50 1.41 -8.78
C ILE A 264 -7.94 2.88 -8.73
N HIS A 265 -7.56 3.71 -9.70
CA HIS A 265 -8.03 5.10 -9.76
C HIS A 265 -9.55 5.17 -9.92
N SER A 266 -10.14 4.37 -10.81
CA SER A 266 -11.59 4.29 -11.02
C SER A 266 -12.33 3.93 -9.73
N TYR A 267 -11.80 3.00 -8.94
CA TYR A 267 -12.33 2.67 -7.62
C TYR A 267 -12.20 3.83 -6.62
N LEU A 268 -11.02 4.46 -6.51
CA LEU A 268 -10.77 5.57 -5.58
C LEU A 268 -11.56 6.84 -5.92
N SER A 269 -11.73 7.14 -7.21
CA SER A 269 -12.50 8.29 -7.69
C SER A 269 -14.00 8.20 -7.40
N LYS A 270 -14.51 7.02 -7.04
CA LYS A 270 -15.92 6.82 -6.66
C LYS A 270 -16.17 6.85 -5.14
N GLN A 271 -15.12 7.02 -4.34
CA GLN A 271 -15.23 6.99 -2.88
C GLN A 271 -15.87 8.27 -2.34
N THR A 272 -16.99 8.20 -1.64
CA THR A 272 -17.61 9.37 -1.02
C THR A 272 -17.27 9.44 0.47
N PRO A 273 -17.16 10.63 1.11
CA PRO A 273 -16.89 10.70 2.53
C PRO A 273 -18.07 10.13 3.29
N ALA A 274 -17.77 9.29 4.26
CA ALA A 274 -18.74 8.96 5.26
C ALA A 274 -18.87 10.09 6.30
N ARG A 275 -20.10 10.29 6.77
CA ARG A 275 -20.43 11.24 7.86
C ARG A 275 -19.76 10.91 9.19
N ASN A 276 -19.39 9.65 9.40
CA ASN A 276 -18.72 9.14 10.58
C ASN A 276 -18.04 7.80 10.26
N GLU A 277 -17.21 7.31 11.18
CA GLU A 277 -16.49 6.04 11.01
C GLU A 277 -17.44 4.86 10.75
N GLU A 278 -18.55 4.76 11.48
CA GLU A 278 -19.54 3.68 11.31
C GLU A 278 -20.12 3.62 9.89
N ALA A 279 -20.48 4.79 9.33
CA ALA A 279 -20.96 4.88 7.96
C ALA A 279 -19.87 4.50 6.94
N GLU A 280 -18.60 4.78 7.22
CA GLU A 280 -17.49 4.33 6.38
C GLU A 280 -17.41 2.79 6.39
N ARG A 281 -17.53 2.16 7.56
CA ARG A 281 -17.51 0.69 7.66
C ARG A 281 -18.60 0.05 6.82
N ARG A 282 -19.85 0.50 6.99
CA ARG A 282 -21.00 0.00 6.23
C ARG A 282 -20.78 0.16 4.73
N ARG A 283 -20.30 1.34 4.32
CA ARG A 283 -20.06 1.67 2.91
C ARG A 283 -19.00 0.75 2.29
N VAL A 284 -17.86 0.57 2.95
CA VAL A 284 -16.75 -0.26 2.44
C VAL A 284 -17.13 -1.75 2.50
N ALA A 285 -17.87 -2.20 3.52
CA ALA A 285 -18.38 -3.58 3.60
C ALA A 285 -19.39 -3.92 2.50
N ALA A 286 -20.16 -2.93 2.04
CA ALA A 286 -21.21 -3.09 1.03
C ALA A 286 -20.76 -2.84 -0.42
N ASP A 287 -19.55 -2.32 -0.65
CA ASP A 287 -19.12 -1.92 -2.00
C ASP A 287 -18.80 -3.10 -2.95
N GLY A 288 -18.77 -4.33 -2.42
CA GLY A 288 -18.47 -5.57 -3.14
C GLY A 288 -17.03 -5.71 -3.64
N TYR A 289 -16.28 -4.61 -3.72
CA TYR A 289 -14.92 -4.54 -4.24
C TYR A 289 -13.90 -4.74 -3.11
N ALA A 290 -13.93 -3.89 -2.09
CA ALA A 290 -13.02 -3.97 -0.96
C ALA A 290 -13.10 -5.31 -0.22
N PRO A 291 -14.27 -5.88 0.09
CA PRO A 291 -14.36 -7.16 0.79
C PRO A 291 -13.60 -8.29 0.08
N ASP A 292 -13.74 -8.41 -1.23
CA ASP A 292 -13.14 -9.52 -1.98
C ASP A 292 -11.64 -9.34 -2.17
N HIS A 293 -11.20 -8.10 -2.43
CA HIS A 293 -9.79 -7.79 -2.48
C HIS A 293 -9.13 -7.96 -1.10
N PHE A 294 -9.79 -7.60 -0.01
CA PHE A 294 -9.23 -7.63 1.34
C PHE A 294 -8.96 -9.06 1.84
N LYS A 295 -9.85 -10.01 1.52
CA LYS A 295 -9.66 -11.43 1.87
C LYS A 295 -8.37 -12.01 1.31
N VAL A 296 -8.10 -11.75 0.03
CA VAL A 296 -6.89 -12.20 -0.64
C VAL A 296 -5.66 -11.41 -0.14
N PHE A 297 -5.86 -10.15 0.29
CA PHE A 297 -4.79 -9.32 0.82
C PHE A 297 -4.29 -9.89 2.14
N ALA A 298 -5.20 -10.24 3.05
CA ALA A 298 -4.86 -10.86 4.33
C ALA A 298 -4.04 -12.15 4.14
N GLN A 299 -4.40 -13.00 3.17
CA GLN A 299 -3.65 -14.21 2.84
C GLN A 299 -2.23 -13.88 2.36
N ARG A 300 -2.10 -13.00 1.36
CA ARG A 300 -0.82 -12.63 0.77
C ARG A 300 0.08 -11.85 1.72
N PHE A 301 -0.54 -11.09 2.63
CA PHE A 301 0.13 -10.43 3.73
C PHE A 301 0.73 -11.45 4.70
N VAL A 302 -0.05 -12.42 5.16
CA VAL A 302 0.43 -13.50 6.05
C VAL A 302 1.53 -14.33 5.41
N ASP A 303 1.46 -14.51 4.10
CA ASP A 303 2.44 -15.26 3.31
C ASP A 303 3.70 -14.45 3.00
N ASN A 304 3.70 -13.13 3.26
CA ASN A 304 4.79 -12.20 2.95
C ASN A 304 5.16 -12.17 1.46
N VAL A 305 4.16 -12.12 0.57
CA VAL A 305 4.34 -12.23 -0.90
C VAL A 305 3.86 -11.00 -1.70
N ILE A 306 3.65 -9.85 -1.04
CA ILE A 306 3.27 -8.58 -1.68
C ILE A 306 4.52 -7.90 -2.26
N LYS A 307 4.46 -7.39 -3.49
CA LYS A 307 5.59 -6.78 -4.21
C LYS A 307 5.39 -5.26 -4.41
N GLU A 308 6.46 -4.54 -4.70
CA GLU A 308 6.55 -3.10 -5.00
C GLU A 308 6.86 -3.03 -6.48
N GLY A 309 5.80 -2.95 -7.27
CA GLY A 309 5.88 -3.03 -8.72
C GLY A 309 5.87 -4.45 -9.30
N ARG A 310 6.23 -4.55 -10.59
CA ARG A 310 6.06 -5.78 -11.41
C ARG A 310 7.33 -6.59 -11.62
N SER A 311 8.51 -5.99 -11.40
CA SER A 311 9.80 -6.56 -11.81
C SER A 311 10.76 -6.82 -10.65
N SER A 312 10.66 -6.05 -9.58
CA SER A 312 11.43 -6.23 -8.34
C SER A 312 10.54 -6.84 -7.28
N ASP A 313 10.96 -7.97 -6.72
CA ASP A 313 10.44 -8.36 -5.41
C ASP A 313 10.80 -7.22 -4.45
N VAL A 314 9.81 -6.69 -3.73
CA VAL A 314 10.15 -6.15 -2.40
C VAL A 314 10.78 -7.35 -1.75
N LYS A 315 12.01 -7.22 -1.25
CA LYS A 315 12.34 -7.99 -0.07
C LYS A 315 11.39 -7.45 0.98
N ALA A 316 10.17 -7.98 0.97
CA ALA A 316 9.09 -7.62 1.85
C ALA A 316 9.57 -8.12 3.20
N THR A 317 10.47 -7.32 3.76
CA THR A 317 10.68 -7.16 5.16
C THR A 317 9.40 -6.47 5.61
N VAL A 318 8.26 -7.16 5.47
CA VAL A 318 7.11 -7.03 6.37
C VAL A 318 7.65 -7.57 7.68
N LEU A 319 8.57 -6.81 8.26
CA LEU A 319 9.05 -7.04 9.58
C LEU A 319 9.34 -5.65 10.18
N PRO A 320 8.41 -5.05 10.96
CA PRO A 320 8.65 -5.24 12.37
C PRO A 320 8.67 -6.75 12.57
N PRO A 321 9.80 -7.38 12.93
CA PRO A 321 9.83 -8.80 13.23
C PRO A 321 8.56 -9.16 14.00
N TYR A 322 8.04 -10.37 13.79
CA TYR A 322 6.87 -10.91 14.51
C TYR A 322 6.81 -10.55 16.03
N SER A 323 7.92 -10.09 16.61
CA SER A 323 8.11 -9.44 17.91
C SER A 323 7.47 -8.06 18.17
N LYS A 324 7.00 -7.26 17.19
CA LYS A 324 6.32 -5.96 17.47
C LYS A 324 4.98 -5.82 16.76
N GLY A 325 3.92 -6.40 17.36
CA GLY A 325 2.54 -5.89 17.16
C GLY A 325 1.44 -6.91 16.89
N TYR A 326 1.72 -8.05 16.25
CA TYR A 326 0.70 -9.06 15.90
C TYR A 326 0.39 -10.03 17.05
N ARG A 327 -0.06 -9.56 18.22
CA ARG A 327 -0.61 -10.49 19.21
C ARG A 327 -2.04 -10.86 18.77
N ALA A 328 -2.40 -12.13 18.53
CA ALA A 328 -1.89 -13.36 19.13
C ALA A 328 -1.65 -14.50 18.12
N ALA A 329 -0.47 -14.53 17.48
CA ALA A 329 0.08 -15.79 17.02
C ALA A 329 0.33 -16.67 18.25
N LYS A 330 -0.54 -17.66 18.48
CA LYS A 330 -0.39 -18.64 19.56
C LYS A 330 0.04 -19.96 18.95
N THR A 331 1.27 -20.38 19.17
CA THR A 331 1.69 -21.73 18.80
C THR A 331 1.04 -22.72 19.75
N VAL A 332 0.25 -23.64 19.22
CA VAL A 332 -0.42 -24.68 20.00
C VAL A 332 0.07 -26.04 19.53
N LYS A 333 0.59 -26.84 20.46
CA LYS A 333 0.98 -28.24 20.20
C LYS A 333 -0.14 -29.15 20.68
N LEU A 334 -0.72 -29.92 19.76
CA LEU A 334 -1.77 -30.90 20.08
C LEU A 334 -1.25 -32.31 19.86
N ALA A 335 -1.34 -33.11 20.91
CA ALA A 335 -0.99 -34.52 20.92
C ALA A 335 -2.24 -35.38 20.66
N PRO A 336 -2.08 -36.66 20.27
CA PRO A 336 -3.20 -37.52 19.85
C PRO A 336 -4.27 -37.76 20.91
N LYS A 337 -3.94 -37.64 22.19
CA LYS A 337 -4.86 -37.81 23.33
C LYS A 337 -5.21 -36.49 24.01
N SER A 338 -4.89 -35.36 23.40
CA SER A 338 -5.25 -34.05 23.94
C SER A 338 -6.77 -33.88 23.94
N ALA A 339 -7.30 -33.23 24.97
CA ALA A 339 -8.68 -32.75 24.94
C ALA A 339 -8.90 -31.80 23.73
N PRO A 340 -10.15 -31.64 23.24
CA PRO A 340 -10.44 -30.68 22.19
C PRO A 340 -9.87 -29.30 22.54
N PHE A 341 -9.10 -28.75 21.62
CA PHE A 341 -8.53 -27.42 21.79
C PHE A 341 -9.50 -26.38 21.27
N ILE A 342 -9.82 -25.40 22.11
CA ILE A 342 -10.67 -24.26 21.76
C ILE A 342 -9.82 -23.00 21.83
N TRP A 343 -9.72 -22.32 20.70
CA TRP A 343 -9.12 -20.99 20.62
C TRP A 343 -10.21 -19.96 20.34
N THR A 344 -10.23 -18.92 21.16
CA THR A 344 -11.08 -17.76 20.96
C THR A 344 -10.16 -16.57 20.70
N ALA A 345 -10.32 -15.90 19.55
CA ALA A 345 -9.53 -14.70 19.29
C ALA A 345 -9.91 -13.59 20.27
N TYR A 346 -8.93 -12.84 20.76
CA TYR A 346 -9.17 -11.77 21.72
C TYR A 346 -10.00 -10.62 21.12
N LYS A 347 -9.67 -10.24 19.88
CA LYS A 347 -10.31 -9.17 19.12
C LYS A 347 -10.19 -9.47 17.63
N LEU A 348 -11.25 -9.20 16.88
CA LEU A 348 -11.24 -9.09 15.42
C LEU A 348 -11.99 -7.80 15.08
N VAL A 349 -11.43 -6.99 14.19
CA VAL A 349 -12.01 -5.73 13.74
C VAL A 349 -12.54 -5.88 12.32
N SER A 350 -13.50 -5.04 11.95
CA SER A 350 -13.94 -4.87 10.56
C SER A 350 -12.72 -4.55 9.67
N PHE A 351 -12.62 -5.19 8.50
CA PHE A 351 -11.45 -5.12 7.62
C PHE A 351 -10.12 -5.33 8.37
N GLY A 352 -10.08 -6.42 9.15
CA GLY A 352 -8.92 -6.88 9.91
C GLY A 352 -8.78 -8.40 9.84
N PHE A 353 -7.68 -8.92 10.39
CA PHE A 353 -7.45 -10.37 10.41
C PHE A 353 -6.58 -10.83 11.58
N VAL A 354 -6.70 -12.10 11.94
CA VAL A 354 -5.93 -12.76 13.01
C VAL A 354 -5.38 -14.10 12.55
N ARG A 355 -4.17 -14.43 13.02
CA ARG A 355 -3.44 -15.65 12.66
C ARG A 355 -3.25 -16.55 13.87
N LEU A 356 -3.44 -17.86 13.68
CA LEU A 356 -3.15 -18.91 14.64
C LEU A 356 -2.21 -19.94 14.00
N ASP A 357 -1.09 -20.23 14.67
CA ASP A 357 -0.14 -21.26 14.24
C ASP A 357 -0.35 -22.53 15.06
N LEU A 358 -0.64 -23.64 14.40
CA LEU A 358 -0.91 -24.92 15.04
C LEU A 358 0.17 -25.93 14.68
N THR A 359 0.62 -26.70 15.65
CA THR A 359 1.47 -27.88 15.45
C THR A 359 0.69 -29.10 15.89
N LEU A 360 0.37 -29.97 14.93
CA LEU A 360 -0.35 -31.21 15.17
C LEU A 360 0.63 -32.39 15.15
N GLN A 361 0.41 -33.37 16.02
CA GLN A 361 1.30 -34.53 16.15
C GLN A 361 0.54 -35.86 15.98
N ALA A 362 1.19 -36.83 15.36
CA ALA A 362 0.77 -38.23 15.38
C ALA A 362 1.29 -38.93 16.65
N PRO A 363 0.71 -40.07 17.06
CA PRO A 363 1.22 -40.85 18.20
C PRO A 363 2.65 -41.36 17.98
N ASP A 364 2.93 -41.77 16.75
CA ASP A 364 4.23 -42.29 16.32
C ASP A 364 4.32 -42.25 14.79
N ILE A 365 5.45 -42.72 14.25
CA ILE A 365 5.74 -42.73 12.81
C ILE A 365 4.89 -43.74 12.01
N THR A 366 4.27 -44.72 12.67
CA THR A 366 3.51 -45.81 12.04
C THR A 366 2.00 -45.59 12.05
N ASN A 367 1.53 -44.54 12.73
CA ASN A 367 0.13 -44.20 12.85
C ASN A 367 -0.16 -42.83 12.20
N LYS A 368 -1.37 -42.69 11.66
CA LYS A 368 -1.96 -41.40 11.26
C LYS A 368 -3.04 -41.00 12.27
N MET A 369 -3.10 -39.71 12.57
CA MET A 369 -4.12 -39.10 13.40
C MET A 369 -5.01 -38.19 12.56
N THR A 370 -6.32 -38.28 12.77
CA THR A 370 -7.30 -37.38 12.17
C THR A 370 -7.66 -36.28 13.15
N TYR A 371 -7.48 -35.03 12.74
CA TYR A 371 -7.94 -33.84 13.47
C TYR A 371 -9.08 -33.18 12.70
N ALA A 372 -10.12 -32.76 13.42
CA ALA A 372 -11.22 -31.99 12.87
C ALA A 372 -11.07 -30.52 13.25
N PHE A 373 -10.97 -29.65 12.25
CA PHE A 373 -11.08 -28.21 12.38
C PHE A 373 -12.55 -27.81 12.23
N SER A 374 -13.03 -27.00 13.17
CA SER A 374 -14.39 -26.45 13.15
C SER A 374 -14.34 -25.02 13.69
N THR A 375 -15.36 -24.24 13.34
CA THR A 375 -15.50 -22.87 13.78
C THR A 375 -16.93 -22.61 14.20
N GLU A 376 -17.09 -22.04 15.38
CA GLU A 376 -18.39 -21.71 15.95
C GLU A 376 -18.62 -20.20 15.80
N SER A 377 -19.82 -19.81 15.34
CA SER A 377 -20.28 -18.42 15.20
C SER A 377 -19.32 -17.49 14.45
N GLN A 378 -19.45 -17.45 13.13
CA GLN A 378 -18.85 -16.40 12.30
C GLN A 378 -19.94 -15.41 11.89
N ALA A 379 -19.65 -14.11 12.01
CA ALA A 379 -20.50 -13.09 11.40
C ALA A 379 -20.53 -13.30 9.87
N ALA A 380 -21.58 -12.81 9.19
CA ALA A 380 -21.87 -13.14 7.80
C ALA A 380 -20.70 -12.89 6.83
N GLN A 381 -19.81 -11.93 7.15
CA GLN A 381 -18.63 -11.63 6.35
C GLN A 381 -17.29 -11.95 7.04
N THR A 382 -17.28 -12.92 7.95
CA THR A 382 -16.05 -13.47 8.54
C THR A 382 -15.74 -14.82 7.91
N ILE A 383 -14.50 -15.02 7.49
CA ILE A 383 -14.06 -16.26 6.84
C ILE A 383 -12.82 -16.80 7.55
N LEU A 384 -12.81 -18.11 7.81
CA LEU A 384 -11.61 -18.83 8.23
C LEU A 384 -10.95 -19.47 7.01
N TYR A 385 -9.66 -19.21 6.85
CA TYR A 385 -8.78 -19.91 5.94
C TYR A 385 -7.78 -20.76 6.73
N TYR A 386 -7.35 -21.87 6.14
CA TYR A 386 -6.27 -22.67 6.71
C TYR A 386 -5.40 -23.28 5.60
N ARG A 387 -4.13 -23.54 5.91
CA ARG A 387 -3.21 -24.30 5.07
C ARG A 387 -2.11 -24.96 5.91
N PRO A 388 -1.50 -26.07 5.45
CA PRO A 388 -0.20 -26.47 5.97
C PRO A 388 0.81 -25.32 5.78
N LYS A 389 1.70 -25.10 6.74
CA LYS A 389 2.69 -24.00 6.69
C LYS A 389 3.58 -24.06 5.44
N THR A 390 3.87 -25.28 4.96
CA THR A 390 4.63 -25.55 3.73
C THR A 390 3.77 -25.58 2.45
N GLY A 391 2.44 -25.58 2.58
CA GLY A 391 1.53 -25.58 1.43
C GLY A 391 1.39 -24.18 0.82
N LYS A 392 1.10 -24.07 -0.49
CA LYS A 392 0.96 -22.77 -1.17
C LYS A 392 -0.48 -22.25 -1.24
N GLU A 393 -1.46 -23.13 -1.11
CA GLU A 393 -2.87 -22.80 -1.33
C GLU A 393 -3.64 -22.73 -0.02
N TRP A 394 -4.42 -21.66 0.13
CA TRP A 394 -5.35 -21.48 1.24
C TRP A 394 -6.64 -22.24 0.97
N THR A 395 -7.12 -22.99 1.96
CA THR A 395 -8.45 -23.61 1.92
C THR A 395 -9.41 -22.82 2.79
N LYS A 396 -10.60 -22.52 2.27
CA LYS A 396 -11.68 -21.88 3.02
C LYS A 396 -12.38 -22.91 3.93
N LEU A 397 -12.70 -22.52 5.16
CA LEU A 397 -13.61 -23.24 6.05
C LEU A 397 -14.82 -22.35 6.34
N ASP A 398 -15.98 -22.75 5.83
CA ASP A 398 -17.24 -22.04 6.05
C ASP A 398 -17.73 -22.17 7.51
N ALA A 399 -18.55 -21.22 7.94
CA ALA A 399 -19.16 -21.24 9.26
C ALA A 399 -19.96 -22.53 9.50
N GLY A 400 -19.78 -23.15 10.66
CA GLY A 400 -20.42 -24.44 10.99
C GLY A 400 -19.87 -25.65 10.23
N ALA A 401 -19.00 -25.45 9.23
CA ALA A 401 -18.36 -26.55 8.53
C ALA A 401 -17.25 -27.18 9.40
N THR A 402 -17.09 -28.49 9.24
CA THR A 402 -16.01 -29.24 9.85
C THR A 402 -15.13 -29.83 8.77
N LYS A 403 -13.81 -29.68 8.90
CA LYS A 403 -12.83 -30.25 7.99
C LYS A 403 -11.85 -31.16 8.69
N LYS A 404 -11.68 -32.36 8.15
CA LYS A 404 -10.72 -33.34 8.63
C LYS A 404 -9.36 -33.14 7.95
N VAL A 405 -8.30 -33.16 8.74
CA VAL A 405 -6.90 -33.19 8.30
C VAL A 405 -6.20 -34.39 8.92
N TYR A 406 -5.24 -34.95 8.19
CA TYR A 406 -4.52 -36.15 8.59
C TYR A 406 -3.06 -35.81 8.86
N VAL A 407 -2.51 -36.34 9.96
CA VAL A 407 -1.13 -36.10 10.40
C VAL A 407 -0.48 -37.43 10.74
N GLY A 408 0.68 -37.76 10.18
CA GLY A 408 1.43 -38.98 10.47
C GLY A 408 1.94 -39.71 9.22
N CYS A 409 2.36 -40.97 9.38
CA CYS A 409 2.98 -41.79 8.33
C CYS A 409 4.36 -41.29 7.85
N GLY A 410 5.29 -41.15 8.80
CA GLY A 410 6.69 -40.78 8.52
C GLY A 410 6.96 -39.28 8.42
N SER A 411 5.93 -38.44 8.30
CA SER A 411 6.06 -37.00 8.52
C SER A 411 5.99 -36.71 10.02
N GLY A 412 6.98 -36.00 10.56
CA GLY A 412 6.99 -35.49 11.94
C GLY A 412 5.83 -34.51 12.21
N PRO A 413 5.91 -33.70 13.28
CA PRO A 413 4.88 -32.71 13.58
C PRO A 413 4.54 -31.87 12.35
N GLN A 414 3.25 -31.73 12.06
CA GLN A 414 2.81 -30.92 10.92
C GLN A 414 2.31 -29.57 11.41
N GLU A 415 2.88 -28.52 10.83
CA GLU A 415 2.50 -27.14 11.14
C GLU A 415 1.40 -26.66 10.19
N TYR A 416 0.38 -26.01 10.74
CA TYR A 416 -0.72 -25.39 10.03
C TYR A 416 -0.81 -23.92 10.41
N ILE A 417 -1.19 -23.09 9.45
CA ILE A 417 -1.56 -21.70 9.66
C ILE A 417 -3.07 -21.59 9.46
N LEU A 418 -3.74 -21.00 10.43
CA LEU A 418 -5.15 -20.61 10.36
C LEU A 418 -5.22 -19.08 10.34
N LEU A 419 -6.07 -18.54 9.47
CA LEU A 419 -6.25 -17.12 9.25
C LEU A 419 -7.73 -16.79 9.26
N ILE A 420 -8.17 -15.95 10.21
CA ILE A 420 -9.54 -15.44 10.24
C ILE A 420 -9.53 -14.02 9.72
N VAL A 421 -10.35 -13.75 8.71
CA VAL A 421 -10.47 -12.44 8.07
C VAL A 421 -11.90 -11.94 8.23
N SER A 422 -12.08 -10.68 8.62
CA SER A 422 -13.38 -10.03 8.65
C SER A 422 -13.43 -8.89 7.63
N THR A 423 -14.51 -8.85 6.84
CA THR A 423 -14.88 -7.71 6.00
C THR A 423 -16.24 -7.14 6.39
N ASP A 424 -16.74 -7.54 7.55
CA ASP A 424 -18.06 -7.18 8.07
C ASP A 424 -18.14 -5.69 8.41
N GLU A 425 -19.34 -5.12 8.43
CA GLU A 425 -19.53 -3.71 8.77
C GLU A 425 -19.33 -3.43 10.27
N ASP A 426 -19.56 -4.44 11.10
CA ASP A 426 -19.35 -4.42 12.54
C ASP A 426 -18.16 -5.29 12.97
N ALA A 427 -17.60 -4.99 14.14
CA ALA A 427 -16.60 -5.87 14.72
C ALA A 427 -17.27 -7.21 15.05
N PRO A 428 -16.85 -8.33 14.43
CA PRO A 428 -17.53 -9.61 14.64
C PRO A 428 -17.35 -10.07 16.08
N SER A 429 -18.31 -10.87 16.56
CA SER A 429 -18.15 -11.62 17.80
C SER A 429 -16.81 -12.37 17.81
N LYS A 430 -16.18 -12.50 18.97
CA LYS A 430 -14.87 -13.16 19.12
C LYS A 430 -14.88 -14.52 18.41
N PRO A 431 -14.16 -14.67 17.29
CA PRO A 431 -14.25 -15.90 16.52
C PRO A 431 -13.63 -17.06 17.28
N VAL A 432 -14.28 -18.22 17.20
CA VAL A 432 -13.86 -19.45 17.88
C VAL A 432 -13.43 -20.49 16.85
N VAL A 433 -12.24 -21.05 17.07
CA VAL A 433 -11.72 -22.21 16.33
C VAL A 433 -11.59 -23.36 17.30
N LYS A 434 -12.18 -24.49 16.96
CA LYS A 434 -12.09 -25.73 17.70
C LYS A 434 -11.37 -26.79 16.88
N VAL A 435 -10.37 -27.39 17.50
CA VAL A 435 -9.55 -28.47 16.93
C VAL A 435 -9.74 -29.71 17.78
N THR A 436 -10.37 -30.73 17.20
CA THR A 436 -10.74 -31.96 17.92
C THR A 436 -9.99 -33.16 17.34
N PRO A 437 -9.17 -33.88 18.12
CA PRO A 437 -8.64 -35.17 17.70
C PRO A 437 -9.79 -36.19 17.60
N GLN A 438 -9.91 -36.91 16.49
CA GLN A 438 -11.04 -37.83 16.24
C GLN A 438 -10.65 -39.30 16.33
N SER A 439 -9.68 -39.72 15.54
CA SER A 439 -9.31 -41.13 15.42
C SER A 439 -7.84 -41.30 15.04
N SER A 440 -7.25 -42.41 15.47
CA SER A 440 -5.92 -42.86 15.05
C SER A 440 -6.06 -44.15 14.26
N GLU A 441 -5.35 -44.26 13.15
CA GLU A 441 -5.34 -45.44 12.29
C GLU A 441 -3.89 -45.80 11.95
N LYS A 442 -3.60 -47.10 11.76
CA LYS A 442 -2.29 -47.52 11.26
C LYS A 442 -2.10 -47.01 9.84
N CYS A 443 -0.89 -46.55 9.54
CA CYS A 443 -0.51 -46.20 8.19
C CYS A 443 -0.55 -47.44 7.29
N PRO A 444 -0.96 -47.31 6.02
CA PRO A 444 -0.87 -48.42 5.08
C PRO A 444 0.59 -48.86 5.00
N GLY A 445 0.86 -50.10 5.41
CA GLY A 445 2.20 -50.66 5.35
C GLY A 445 2.68 -50.63 3.90
N LYS A 446 3.94 -50.26 3.67
CA LYS A 446 4.60 -50.65 2.41
C LYS A 446 4.44 -52.16 2.32
N SER A 447 3.65 -52.65 1.37
CA SER A 447 3.59 -54.07 1.06
C SER A 447 5.02 -54.53 0.82
N SER A 448 5.58 -55.29 1.76
CA SER A 448 6.84 -55.96 1.52
C SER A 448 6.59 -56.88 0.33
N ARG A 449 7.24 -56.62 -0.81
CA ARG A 449 7.40 -57.63 -1.85
C ARG A 449 8.16 -58.80 -1.22
N ARG A 450 7.42 -59.76 -0.68
CA ARG A 450 7.82 -61.15 -0.47
C ARG A 450 6.54 -61.95 -0.55
N ASP A 451 6.31 -62.47 -1.75
CA ASP A 451 5.80 -63.82 -2.02
C ASP A 451 5.84 -63.99 -3.55
N LEU A 452 7.06 -64.09 -4.08
CA LEU A 452 7.27 -65.04 -5.17
C LEU A 452 7.66 -66.32 -4.46
N GLY A 453 6.63 -67.10 -4.17
CA GLY A 453 6.76 -68.44 -3.65
C GLY A 453 7.64 -69.25 -4.59
N GLU A 454 8.54 -69.99 -3.98
CA GLU A 454 8.99 -71.26 -4.50
C GLU A 454 7.77 -72.08 -4.93
N SER A 455 7.69 -72.40 -6.21
CA SER A 455 6.97 -73.57 -6.69
C SER A 455 8.01 -74.54 -7.23
N GLN A 456 8.19 -75.64 -6.51
CA GLN A 456 8.87 -76.86 -6.96
C GLN A 456 8.11 -77.55 -8.11
N GLU A 457 8.85 -78.46 -8.76
CA GLU A 457 8.48 -79.52 -9.72
C GLU A 457 8.31 -79.05 -11.18
N PHE A 458 9.10 -79.52 -12.16
CA PHE A 458 9.75 -80.83 -12.37
C PHE A 458 11.27 -80.79 -12.50
#